data_AF-A0AAD2XYW9-F1
#
_entry.id   AF-A0AAD2XYW9-F1
#
_cell.length_a   1.000
_cell.length_b   1.000
_cell.length_c   1.000
_cell.angle_alpha   90.00
_cell.angle_beta   90.00
_cell.angle_gamma   90.00
#
_symmetry.space_group_name_H-M   'P 1'
#
loop_
_entity.id
_entity.type
_entity.pdbx_description
1 polymer ?
#
loop_
_entity_poly.entity_id
_entity_poly.type
_entity_poly.pdbx_seq_one_letter_code
_entity_poly.pdbx_strand_id
1 'polypeptide(L)'
;MTLFRNKRYHQNYNHNTLFPGAVFTTKHNGECSVLGRSEDKSRRGYYVVQFKDSGIIKEAYGTHIKSGAVSGDAFPSSEDERITLLMKPRYYDVGYIGNGKHSTIENTRSHQRTRAFILWHNMLARCYMTVKGKQYFKGYKGVTVCERWHNFQHFCDDLPKLNGYARWKNNPGEYELDKDFSHRRFYSPDTVSFISTMENAKEAALRRSAMKILSQHYHEVNKIRNEIVMDTEDELKKNNIVYEIAYNGNTKIIISETPYGTVAFYPLTRKIQRNSYMTEGDTQIYVSYLNWLRLQWEIRNPFINCIAVK
;
A
#
# COMPACT_ATOMS: atom_id res chain seq x y z
N MET A 1 24.59 23.30 -8.80
CA MET A 1 24.55 24.18 -7.62
C MET A 1 24.75 23.33 -6.39
N THR A 2 25.93 23.40 -5.78
CA THR A 2 26.31 22.60 -4.63
C THR A 2 25.39 22.93 -3.45
N LEU A 3 24.69 21.93 -2.90
CA LEU A 3 23.73 22.07 -1.80
C LEU A 3 24.47 22.22 -0.45
N PHE A 4 25.42 23.15 -0.35
CA PHE A 4 25.97 23.55 0.95
C PHE A 4 24.98 24.48 1.64
N ARG A 5 23.89 23.95 2.19
CA ARG A 5 23.02 24.72 3.09
C ARG A 5 23.73 24.94 4.42
N ASN A 6 24.40 26.08 4.50
CA ASN A 6 24.62 26.97 5.65
C ASN A 6 25.28 26.39 6.90
N LYS A 7 26.62 26.54 6.98
CA LYS A 7 27.39 26.49 8.24
C LYS A 7 27.60 27.87 8.90
N ARG A 8 26.96 28.94 8.41
CA ARG A 8 27.20 30.31 8.89
C ARG A 8 26.21 30.68 10.00
N TYR A 9 26.74 30.95 11.19
CA TYR A 9 25.97 31.35 12.37
C TYR A 9 26.75 32.38 13.18
N HIS A 10 26.01 33.18 13.95
CA HIS A 10 26.60 34.11 14.91
C HIS A 10 26.13 33.80 16.33
N GLN A 11 26.98 34.12 17.30
CA GLN A 11 26.68 33.99 18.73
C GLN A 11 26.26 35.32 19.37
N ASN A 12 26.32 36.42 18.61
CA ASN A 12 25.95 37.75 19.08
C ASN A 12 24.42 37.92 19.13
N TYR A 13 23.78 37.29 20.12
CA TYR A 13 22.38 37.47 20.46
C TYR A 13 22.15 37.03 21.92
N ASN A 14 21.09 37.54 22.54
CA ASN A 14 20.67 37.10 23.87
C ASN A 14 19.33 36.35 23.76
N HIS A 15 19.27 35.14 24.32
CA HIS A 15 18.05 34.32 24.37
C HIS A 15 18.10 33.36 25.57
N ASN A 16 17.10 33.43 26.45
CA ASN A 16 17.09 32.70 27.73
C ASN A 16 17.24 31.17 27.59
N THR A 17 16.64 30.58 26.56
CA THR A 17 16.63 29.12 26.36
C THR A 17 17.56 28.61 25.26
N LEU A 18 17.67 29.31 24.13
CA LEU A 18 18.40 28.87 22.93
C LEU A 18 19.72 29.65 22.78
N PHE A 19 20.50 29.76 23.85
CA PHE A 19 21.81 30.42 23.83
C PHE A 19 22.92 29.46 23.34
N PRO A 20 24.06 29.97 22.84
CA PRO A 20 25.19 29.13 22.45
C PRO A 20 25.66 28.23 23.61
N GLY A 21 25.79 26.93 23.36
CA GLY A 21 26.12 25.90 24.35
C GLY A 21 24.91 25.23 25.01
N ALA A 22 23.69 25.76 24.85
CA ALA A 22 22.48 25.13 25.40
C ALA A 22 22.27 23.71 24.82
N VAL A 23 22.00 22.73 25.67
CA VAL A 23 21.85 21.32 25.29
C VAL A 23 20.38 20.90 25.36
N PHE A 24 19.94 20.13 24.36
CA PHE A 24 18.58 19.61 24.25
C PHE A 24 18.59 18.12 23.90
N THR A 25 17.70 17.36 24.54
CA THR A 25 17.47 15.95 24.20
C THR A 25 16.48 15.87 23.03
N THR A 26 16.86 15.17 21.96
CA THR A 26 15.99 14.92 20.80
C THR A 26 15.20 13.62 20.96
N LYS A 27 14.12 13.49 20.21
CA LYS A 27 13.24 12.31 20.27
C LYS A 27 13.90 11.01 19.78
N HIS A 28 14.86 11.11 18.86
CA HIS A 28 15.38 9.95 18.13
C HIS A 28 16.91 9.91 17.96
N ASN A 29 17.62 10.99 18.29
CA ASN A 29 19.03 11.15 17.92
C ASN A 29 19.89 11.67 19.07
N GLY A 30 19.55 11.30 20.31
CA GLY A 30 20.32 11.70 21.49
C GLY A 30 20.29 13.22 21.72
N GLU A 31 21.39 13.75 22.23
CA GLU A 31 21.51 15.18 22.57
C GLU A 31 22.06 16.02 21.41
N CYS A 32 21.59 17.26 21.32
CA CYS A 32 22.19 18.28 20.47
C CYS A 32 22.48 19.56 21.26
N SER A 33 23.50 20.29 20.84
CA SER A 33 23.89 21.58 21.42
C SER A 33 23.65 22.72 20.42
N VAL A 34 23.20 23.88 20.91
CA VAL A 34 23.03 25.08 20.07
C VAL A 34 24.39 25.73 19.86
N LEU A 35 24.81 25.91 18.60
CA LEU A 35 26.04 26.61 18.25
C LEU A 35 25.85 28.13 18.13
N GLY A 36 24.67 28.54 17.65
CA GLY A 36 24.31 29.96 17.48
C GLY A 36 23.09 30.15 16.60
N ARG A 37 22.80 31.40 16.21
CA ARG A 37 21.67 31.75 15.35
C ARG A 37 22.10 31.80 13.88
N SER A 38 21.25 31.30 12.98
CA SER A 38 21.55 31.34 11.53
C SER A 38 21.71 32.78 11.04
N GLU A 39 22.71 33.02 10.19
CA GLU A 39 22.93 34.31 9.54
C GLU A 39 21.99 34.57 8.36
N ASP A 40 21.23 33.55 7.90
CA ASP A 40 20.28 33.69 6.81
C ASP A 40 19.09 34.56 7.25
N LYS A 41 19.10 35.82 6.80
CA LYS A 41 18.07 36.82 7.13
C LYS A 41 16.67 36.40 6.68
N SER A 42 16.54 35.51 5.69
CA SER A 42 15.24 34.98 5.25
C SER A 42 14.66 33.95 6.22
N ARG A 43 15.48 33.38 7.11
CA ARG A 43 15.12 32.28 8.03
C ARG A 43 15.14 32.74 9.49
N ARG A 44 14.36 33.79 9.79
CA ARG A 44 14.22 34.27 11.17
C ARG A 44 13.76 33.13 12.11
N GLY A 45 14.47 32.98 13.23
CA GLY A 45 14.15 31.98 14.26
C GLY A 45 14.80 30.61 14.07
N TYR A 46 15.67 30.46 13.07
CA TYR A 46 16.52 29.29 12.90
C TYR A 46 17.85 29.43 13.66
N TYR A 47 18.30 28.32 14.23
CA TYR A 47 19.56 28.17 14.97
C TYR A 47 20.37 27.03 14.34
N VAL A 48 21.68 27.07 14.49
CA VAL A 48 22.56 25.97 14.13
C VAL A 48 22.78 25.11 15.36
N VAL A 49 22.60 23.80 15.21
CA VAL A 49 22.81 22.80 16.27
C VAL A 49 23.81 21.75 15.85
N GLN A 50 24.53 21.18 16.81
CA GLN A 50 25.42 20.03 16.62
C GLN A 50 24.93 18.85 17.46
N PHE A 51 24.72 17.71 16.82
CA PHE A 51 24.40 16.45 17.50
C PHE A 51 25.65 15.85 18.13
N LYS A 52 25.59 15.50 19.42
CA LYS A 52 26.76 15.04 20.17
C LYS A 52 27.29 13.69 19.66
N ASP A 53 26.38 12.75 19.40
CA ASP A 53 26.76 11.37 19.04
C ASP A 53 27.27 11.26 17.60
N SER A 54 26.63 11.95 16.65
CA SER A 54 26.97 11.87 15.23
C SER A 54 27.91 12.97 14.76
N GLY A 55 28.11 14.03 15.54
CA GLY A 55 28.85 15.23 15.15
C GLY A 55 28.16 16.08 14.07
N ILE A 56 26.96 15.70 13.62
CA ILE A 56 26.26 16.38 12.52
C ILE A 56 25.86 17.80 12.95
N ILE A 57 26.18 18.78 12.09
CA ILE A 57 25.86 20.20 12.27
C ILE A 57 24.77 20.59 11.27
N LYS A 58 23.68 21.21 11.73
CA LYS A 58 22.64 21.72 10.84
C LYS A 58 21.77 22.84 11.42
N GLU A 59 21.05 23.52 10.53
CA GLU A 59 20.02 24.50 10.91
C GLU A 59 18.71 23.81 11.35
N ALA A 60 18.11 24.32 12.43
CA ALA A 60 16.80 23.90 12.92
C ALA A 60 16.00 25.10 13.46
N TYR A 61 14.68 25.05 13.31
CA TYR A 61 13.81 26.09 13.83
C TYR A 61 13.70 26.00 15.36
N GLY A 62 13.74 27.13 16.06
CA GLY A 62 13.84 27.16 17.52
C GLY A 62 12.74 26.38 18.26
N THR A 63 11.52 26.32 17.72
CA THR A 63 10.43 25.52 18.33
C THR A 63 10.68 24.02 18.21
N HIS A 64 11.31 23.55 17.14
CA HIS A 64 11.65 22.13 16.96
C HIS A 64 12.81 21.70 17.85
N ILE A 65 13.77 22.60 18.10
CA ILE A 65 14.85 22.37 19.07
C ILE A 65 14.25 22.18 20.46
N LYS A 66 13.42 23.14 20.90
CA LYS A 66 12.77 23.10 22.21
C LYS A 66 11.87 21.88 22.42
N SER A 67 11.21 21.39 21.36
CA SER A 67 10.35 20.20 21.44
C SER A 67 11.08 18.87 21.21
N GLY A 68 12.39 18.91 20.96
CA GLY A 68 13.20 17.73 20.63
C GLY A 68 12.89 17.11 19.27
N ALA A 69 12.12 17.80 18.41
CA ALA A 69 11.67 17.30 17.10
C ALA A 69 12.72 17.47 15.97
N VAL A 70 13.96 17.81 16.30
CA VAL A 70 15.05 17.93 15.33
C VAL A 70 15.62 16.54 15.05
N SER A 71 15.65 16.12 13.79
CA SER A 71 16.30 14.87 13.39
C SER A 71 17.82 15.01 13.35
N GLY A 72 18.56 13.93 13.58
CA GLY A 72 20.02 13.88 13.38
C GLY A 72 20.44 13.71 11.92
N ASP A 73 19.50 13.52 10.99
CA ASP A 73 19.80 13.34 9.57
C ASP A 73 20.49 14.58 8.99
N ALA A 74 21.62 14.37 8.29
CA ALA A 74 22.30 15.41 7.52
C ALA A 74 21.44 15.85 6.32
N PHE A 75 21.53 17.13 5.96
CA PHE A 75 20.99 17.59 4.69
C PHE A 75 21.88 17.08 3.55
N PRO A 76 21.31 16.58 2.44
CA PRO A 76 22.12 16.13 1.33
C PRO A 76 22.95 17.28 0.77
N SER A 77 24.25 17.07 0.69
CA SER A 77 25.25 18.01 0.19
C SER A 77 25.37 17.97 -1.35
N SER A 78 24.91 16.87 -1.96
CA SER A 78 24.87 16.65 -3.40
C SER A 78 23.53 16.09 -3.85
N GLU A 79 23.31 16.12 -5.17
CA GLU A 79 22.13 15.52 -5.79
C GLU A 79 22.14 13.99 -5.64
N ASP A 80 23.31 13.35 -5.75
CA ASP A 80 23.45 11.89 -5.55
C ASP A 80 23.12 11.47 -4.11
N GLU A 81 23.53 12.28 -3.13
CA GLU A 81 23.18 12.05 -1.73
C GLU A 81 21.67 12.22 -1.51
N ARG A 82 21.07 13.24 -2.14
CA ARG A 82 19.61 13.46 -2.11
C ARG A 82 18.86 12.26 -2.69
N ILE A 83 19.29 11.75 -3.84
CA ILE A 83 18.69 10.58 -4.49
C ILE A 83 18.84 9.35 -3.59
N THR A 84 20.03 9.12 -3.04
CA THR A 84 20.28 8.02 -2.09
C THR A 84 19.33 8.07 -0.90
N LEU A 85 19.13 9.25 -0.31
CA LEU A 85 18.18 9.43 0.80
C LEU A 85 16.73 9.19 0.40
N LEU A 86 16.34 9.51 -0.85
CA LEU A 86 15.00 9.24 -1.38
C LEU A 86 14.72 7.77 -1.68
N MET A 87 15.76 6.98 -1.94
CA MET A 87 15.67 5.54 -2.13
C MET A 87 15.70 4.75 -0.82
N LYS A 88 15.99 5.39 0.32
CA LYS A 88 15.99 4.73 1.62
C LYS A 88 14.54 4.38 2.05
N PRO A 89 14.25 3.11 2.39
CA PRO A 89 12.96 2.74 2.98
C PRO A 89 12.72 3.49 4.28
N ARG A 90 11.69 4.33 4.29
CA ARG A 90 11.28 5.15 5.46
C ARG A 90 9.84 4.87 5.90
N TYR A 91 9.08 4.13 5.09
CA TYR A 91 7.66 3.86 5.33
C TYR A 91 7.46 2.36 5.51
N TYR A 92 7.39 1.94 6.77
CA TYR A 92 7.19 0.54 7.17
C TYR A 92 8.26 -0.40 6.61
N ASP A 93 9.52 0.05 6.63
CA ASP A 93 10.74 -0.67 6.22
C ASP A 93 10.80 -1.14 4.76
N VAL A 94 9.78 -0.83 3.95
CA VAL A 94 9.74 -1.16 2.52
C VAL A 94 9.54 0.08 1.65
N GLY A 95 8.67 1.00 2.06
CA GLY A 95 8.27 2.13 1.23
C GLY A 95 9.28 3.27 1.24
N TYR A 96 9.52 3.87 0.08
CA TYR A 96 10.40 5.01 -0.12
C TYR A 96 9.82 5.98 -1.16
N ILE A 97 10.26 7.24 -1.11
CA ILE A 97 9.67 8.29 -1.96
C ILE A 97 10.12 8.17 -3.41
N GLY A 98 11.37 7.76 -3.62
CA GLY A 98 11.99 7.68 -4.95
C GLY A 98 12.30 9.06 -5.53
N ASN A 99 13.17 9.08 -6.55
CA ASN A 99 13.45 10.29 -7.30
C ASN A 99 12.43 10.47 -8.44
N GLY A 100 11.68 11.56 -8.45
CA GLY A 100 10.71 11.85 -9.50
C GLY A 100 9.90 13.12 -9.28
N LYS A 101 8.91 13.33 -10.16
CA LYS A 101 8.11 14.56 -10.26
C LYS A 101 6.96 14.67 -9.26
N HIS A 102 6.57 13.57 -8.63
CA HIS A 102 5.36 13.53 -7.79
C HIS A 102 5.67 14.03 -6.38
N SER A 103 4.97 15.10 -5.98
CA SER A 103 5.08 15.66 -4.64
C SER A 103 4.28 14.86 -3.61
N THR A 104 4.82 14.76 -2.40
CA THR A 104 4.09 14.22 -1.23
C THR A 104 3.30 15.30 -0.47
N ILE A 105 3.52 16.57 -0.80
CA ILE A 105 2.93 17.74 -0.14
C ILE A 105 2.15 18.54 -1.19
N GLU A 106 0.87 18.80 -0.91
CA GLU A 106 0.00 19.62 -1.75
C GLU A 106 0.11 21.10 -1.38
N ASN A 107 0.18 21.40 -0.08
CA ASN A 107 0.33 22.75 0.44
C ASN A 107 1.48 22.81 1.44
N THR A 108 2.52 23.57 1.08
CA THR A 108 3.75 23.70 1.88
C THR A 108 3.56 24.51 3.15
N ARG A 109 2.57 25.41 3.21
CA ARG A 109 2.28 26.22 4.40
C ARG A 109 1.59 25.39 5.47
N SER A 110 0.54 24.65 5.10
CA SER A 110 -0.20 23.77 6.01
C SER A 110 0.44 22.40 6.20
N HIS A 111 1.50 22.09 5.46
CA HIS A 111 2.12 20.75 5.41
C HIS A 111 1.12 19.65 5.04
N GLN A 112 0.08 20.00 4.27
CA GLN A 112 -0.95 19.06 3.84
C GLN A 112 -0.38 18.06 2.85
N ARG A 113 -0.59 16.77 3.12
CA ARG A 113 -0.18 15.67 2.24
C ARG A 113 -1.10 15.55 1.04
N THR A 114 -0.54 15.15 -0.11
CA THR A 114 -1.36 14.85 -1.30
C THR A 114 -2.24 13.63 -1.05
N ARG A 115 -3.43 13.58 -1.70
CA ARG A 115 -4.31 12.39 -1.65
C ARG A 115 -3.60 11.12 -2.10
N ALA A 116 -2.74 11.20 -3.12
CA ALA A 116 -1.96 10.07 -3.60
C ALA A 116 -0.98 9.56 -2.53
N PHE A 117 -0.29 10.45 -1.81
CA PHE A 117 0.59 10.07 -0.71
C PHE A 117 -0.18 9.40 0.42
N ILE A 118 -1.32 9.96 0.82
CA ILE A 118 -2.16 9.36 1.87
C ILE A 118 -2.63 7.96 1.45
N LEU A 119 -3.06 7.80 0.20
CA LEU A 119 -3.50 6.51 -0.34
C LEU A 119 -2.37 5.47 -0.32
N TRP A 120 -1.20 5.82 -0.85
CA TRP A 120 -0.01 4.97 -0.88
C TRP A 120 0.46 4.59 0.54
N HIS A 121 0.55 5.58 1.42
CA HIS A 121 0.96 5.39 2.81
C HIS A 121 0.00 4.44 3.54
N ASN A 122 -1.32 4.65 3.40
CA ASN A 122 -2.33 3.79 4.01
C ASN A 122 -2.30 2.36 3.45
N MET A 123 -2.04 2.19 2.14
CA MET A 123 -1.84 0.88 1.53
C MET A 123 -0.67 0.13 2.17
N LEU A 124 0.49 0.78 2.29
CA LEU A 124 1.66 0.19 2.96
C LEU A 124 1.40 -0.07 4.44
N ALA A 125 0.74 0.85 5.13
CA ALA A 125 0.39 0.71 6.55
C ALA A 125 -0.42 -0.57 6.78
N ARG A 126 -1.43 -0.81 5.96
CA ARG A 126 -2.28 -2.01 6.05
C ARG A 126 -1.47 -3.30 5.92
N CYS A 127 -0.47 -3.31 5.05
CA CYS A 127 0.34 -4.51 4.80
C CYS A 127 1.45 -4.69 5.85
N TYR A 128 2.17 -3.63 6.20
CA TYR A 128 3.48 -3.73 6.86
C TYR A 128 3.55 -3.09 8.24
N MET A 129 2.54 -2.33 8.67
CA MET A 129 2.59 -1.69 9.98
C MET A 129 2.58 -2.73 11.10
N THR A 130 3.60 -2.66 11.97
CA THR A 130 3.72 -3.50 13.15
C THR A 130 3.65 -2.66 14.43
N VAL A 131 3.05 -3.24 15.47
CA VAL A 131 3.02 -2.69 16.82
C VAL A 131 3.40 -3.80 17.79
N LYS A 132 4.44 -3.57 18.61
CA LYS A 132 5.02 -4.58 19.51
C LYS A 132 5.40 -5.89 18.78
N GLY A 133 5.99 -5.77 17.59
CA GLY A 133 6.44 -6.90 16.77
C GLY A 133 5.32 -7.70 16.10
N LYS A 134 4.05 -7.29 16.22
CA LYS A 134 2.90 -7.95 15.57
C LYS A 134 2.28 -7.04 14.54
N GLN A 135 1.80 -7.61 13.44
CA GLN A 135 1.08 -6.85 12.42
C GLN A 135 -0.16 -6.18 13.03
N TYR A 136 -0.29 -4.88 12.80
CA TYR A 136 -1.37 -4.07 13.36
C TYR A 136 -2.72 -4.46 12.76
N PHE A 137 -2.78 -4.57 11.43
CA PHE A 137 -3.99 -4.93 10.71
C PHE A 137 -4.10 -6.44 10.57
N LYS A 138 -4.73 -7.11 11.55
CA LYS A 138 -4.84 -8.59 11.59
C LYS A 138 -5.40 -9.21 10.32
N GLY A 139 -6.38 -8.57 9.66
CA GLY A 139 -6.98 -9.05 8.41
C GLY A 139 -6.05 -8.99 7.19
N TYR A 140 -4.91 -8.30 7.32
CA TYR A 140 -3.90 -8.15 6.27
C TYR A 140 -2.73 -9.11 6.44
N LYS A 141 -2.84 -10.13 7.30
CA LYS A 141 -1.83 -11.18 7.41
C LYS A 141 -1.61 -11.88 6.08
N GLY A 142 -0.35 -11.85 5.62
CA GLY A 142 0.09 -12.39 4.34
C GLY A 142 -0.17 -11.49 3.12
N VAL A 143 -0.75 -10.30 3.31
CA VAL A 143 -0.96 -9.34 2.23
C VAL A 143 0.32 -8.53 2.02
N THR A 144 0.75 -8.42 0.77
CA THR A 144 1.91 -7.62 0.35
C THR A 144 1.54 -6.62 -0.74
N VAL A 145 2.48 -5.72 -1.02
CA VAL A 145 2.45 -4.77 -2.13
C VAL A 145 3.59 -5.14 -3.08
N CYS A 146 3.35 -5.07 -4.39
CA CYS A 146 4.40 -5.32 -5.38
C CYS A 146 5.59 -4.35 -5.18
N GLU A 147 6.80 -4.83 -5.41
CA GLU A 147 8.04 -4.08 -5.12
C GLU A 147 8.09 -2.74 -5.86
N ARG A 148 7.56 -2.70 -7.09
CA ARG A 148 7.46 -1.46 -7.87
C ARG A 148 6.74 -0.36 -7.10
N TRP A 149 5.67 -0.69 -6.37
CA TRP A 149 4.88 0.26 -5.57
C TRP A 149 5.45 0.53 -4.18
N HIS A 150 6.57 -0.08 -3.81
CA HIS A 150 7.36 0.41 -2.66
C HIS A 150 7.96 1.78 -2.97
N ASN A 151 8.13 2.13 -4.25
CA ASN A 151 8.47 3.47 -4.71
C ASN A 151 7.21 4.32 -4.93
N PHE A 152 7.07 5.41 -4.18
CA PHE A 152 5.94 6.35 -4.32
C PHE A 152 5.82 6.95 -5.72
N GLN A 153 6.93 7.22 -6.43
CA GLN A 153 6.90 7.74 -7.79
C GLN A 153 6.23 6.75 -8.75
N HIS A 154 6.66 5.49 -8.71
CA HIS A 154 6.10 4.45 -9.56
C HIS A 154 4.62 4.21 -9.27
N PHE A 155 4.24 4.19 -7.98
CA PHE A 155 2.82 4.15 -7.60
C PHE A 155 2.04 5.31 -8.23
N CYS A 156 2.55 6.54 -8.19
CA CYS A 156 1.88 7.69 -8.79
C CYS A 156 1.85 7.66 -10.32
N ASP A 157 2.84 7.05 -10.97
CA ASP A 157 2.85 6.87 -12.44
C ASP A 157 1.80 5.83 -12.89
N ASP A 158 1.52 4.84 -12.05
CA ASP A 158 0.54 3.78 -12.35
C ASP A 158 -0.87 4.19 -11.90
N LEU A 159 -1.00 5.03 -10.87
CA LEU A 159 -2.26 5.43 -10.24
C LEU A 159 -3.35 5.89 -11.25
N PRO A 160 -3.06 6.73 -12.26
CA PRO A 160 -4.07 7.17 -13.24
C PRO A 160 -4.58 6.06 -14.17
N LYS A 161 -3.84 4.94 -14.28
CA LYS A 161 -4.16 3.81 -15.16
C LYS A 161 -5.05 2.77 -14.47
N LEU A 162 -5.20 2.87 -13.14
CA LEU A 162 -5.97 1.91 -12.37
C LEU A 162 -7.46 2.02 -12.69
N ASN A 163 -8.13 0.87 -12.75
CA ASN A 163 -9.57 0.82 -12.94
C ASN A 163 -10.30 1.61 -11.85
N GLY A 164 -11.24 2.46 -12.24
CA GLY A 164 -12.02 3.32 -11.34
C GLY A 164 -11.30 4.58 -10.85
N TYR A 165 -10.04 4.84 -11.24
CA TYR A 165 -9.28 6.02 -10.80
C TYR A 165 -10.04 7.34 -11.00
N ALA A 166 -10.68 7.52 -12.17
CA ALA A 166 -11.45 8.72 -12.45
C ALA A 166 -12.59 8.94 -11.44
N ARG A 167 -13.26 7.86 -11.01
CA ARG A 167 -14.33 7.92 -10.02
C ARG A 167 -13.78 8.27 -8.63
N TRP A 168 -12.67 7.66 -8.23
CA TRP A 168 -11.99 8.03 -6.98
C TRP A 168 -11.49 9.47 -6.97
N LYS A 169 -10.91 9.94 -8.08
CA LYS A 169 -10.41 11.31 -8.21
C LYS A 169 -11.54 12.32 -8.02
N ASN A 170 -12.67 12.10 -8.71
CA ASN A 170 -13.78 13.03 -8.79
C ASN A 170 -14.77 12.95 -7.61
N ASN A 171 -14.79 11.84 -6.86
CA ASN A 171 -15.70 11.64 -5.72
C ASN A 171 -14.89 11.31 -4.45
N PRO A 172 -14.25 12.31 -3.81
CA PRO A 172 -13.41 12.09 -2.63
C PRO A 172 -14.19 11.44 -1.48
N GLY A 173 -13.69 10.31 -0.97
CA GLY A 173 -14.30 9.60 0.16
C GLY A 173 -15.34 8.54 -0.21
N GLU A 174 -15.77 8.48 -1.48
CA GLU A 174 -16.77 7.50 -1.93
C GLU A 174 -16.16 6.21 -2.51
N TYR A 175 -14.89 6.27 -2.91
CA TYR A 175 -14.18 5.15 -3.53
C TYR A 175 -12.92 4.81 -2.74
N GLU A 176 -12.59 3.52 -2.72
CA GLU A 176 -11.45 2.96 -2.02
C GLU A 176 -10.61 2.11 -2.96
N LEU A 177 -9.29 2.12 -2.76
CA LEU A 177 -8.39 1.21 -3.47
C LEU A 177 -8.48 -0.18 -2.82
N ASP A 178 -9.19 -1.08 -3.48
CA ASP A 178 -9.38 -2.45 -3.02
C ASP A 178 -8.59 -3.45 -3.86
N LYS A 179 -8.10 -4.50 -3.19
CA LYS A 179 -7.41 -5.65 -3.83
C LYS A 179 -8.26 -6.92 -3.81
N ASP A 180 -9.22 -7.00 -2.88
CA ASP A 180 -9.95 -8.23 -2.58
C ASP A 180 -10.98 -8.54 -3.67
N PHE A 181 -11.38 -7.54 -4.45
CA PHE A 181 -12.19 -7.68 -5.65
C PHE A 181 -11.58 -8.62 -6.71
N SER A 182 -10.24 -8.75 -6.74
CA SER A 182 -9.54 -9.71 -7.61
C SER A 182 -9.33 -11.09 -6.96
N HIS A 183 -9.70 -11.24 -5.68
CA HIS A 183 -9.49 -12.42 -4.84
C HIS A 183 -8.02 -12.82 -4.59
N ARG A 184 -7.02 -12.06 -5.07
CA ARG A 184 -5.57 -12.41 -4.97
C ARG A 184 -4.81 -11.87 -3.76
N ARG A 185 -5.48 -11.13 -2.86
CA ARG A 185 -4.92 -10.62 -1.58
C ARG A 185 -3.51 -9.98 -1.66
N PHE A 186 -3.12 -9.38 -2.79
CA PHE A 186 -1.87 -8.62 -2.95
C PHE A 186 -2.14 -7.33 -3.73
N TYR A 187 -1.43 -6.25 -3.42
CA TYR A 187 -1.58 -4.97 -4.12
C TYR A 187 -0.61 -4.88 -5.31
N SER A 188 -1.16 -4.70 -6.51
CA SER A 188 -0.43 -4.39 -7.74
C SER A 188 -1.34 -3.72 -8.75
N PRO A 189 -0.82 -3.17 -9.87
CA PRO A 189 -1.65 -2.63 -10.94
C PRO A 189 -2.74 -3.60 -11.42
N ASP A 190 -2.44 -4.91 -11.43
CA ASP A 190 -3.30 -5.93 -12.02
C ASP A 190 -4.35 -6.49 -11.04
N THR A 191 -4.17 -6.29 -9.74
CA THR A 191 -5.02 -6.89 -8.71
C THR A 191 -5.88 -5.90 -7.95
N VAL A 192 -5.68 -4.61 -8.17
CA VAL A 192 -6.44 -3.58 -7.47
C VAL A 192 -7.43 -2.91 -8.39
N SER A 193 -8.46 -2.33 -7.78
CA SER A 193 -9.40 -1.46 -8.46
C SER A 193 -9.97 -0.45 -7.47
N PHE A 194 -10.32 0.72 -7.96
CA PHE A 194 -11.13 1.66 -7.19
C PHE A 194 -12.60 1.27 -7.32
N ILE A 195 -13.16 0.81 -6.20
CA ILE A 195 -14.57 0.45 -6.09
C ILE A 195 -15.24 1.37 -5.06
N SER A 196 -16.55 1.50 -5.15
CA SER A 196 -17.28 2.28 -4.14
C SER A 196 -17.18 1.62 -2.77
N THR A 197 -17.28 2.41 -1.69
CA THR A 197 -17.34 1.90 -0.32
C THR A 197 -18.46 0.89 -0.12
N MET A 198 -19.60 1.09 -0.80
CA MET A 198 -20.74 0.18 -0.81
C MET A 198 -20.40 -1.17 -1.48
N GLU A 199 -19.76 -1.14 -2.65
CA GLU A 199 -19.34 -2.37 -3.34
C GLU A 199 -18.29 -3.13 -2.54
N ASN A 200 -17.33 -2.43 -1.93
CA ASN A 200 -16.33 -3.02 -1.06
C ASN A 200 -16.98 -3.75 0.15
N ALA A 201 -17.93 -3.09 0.81
CA ALA A 201 -18.66 -3.69 1.92
C ALA A 201 -19.47 -4.93 1.49
N LYS A 202 -20.09 -4.88 0.31
CA LYS A 202 -20.85 -5.99 -0.27
C LYS A 202 -19.94 -7.17 -0.63
N GLU A 203 -18.81 -6.93 -1.29
CA GLU A 203 -17.77 -7.95 -1.57
C GLU A 203 -17.34 -8.64 -0.28
N ALA A 204 -16.95 -7.86 0.73
CA ALA A 204 -16.44 -8.39 1.99
C ALA A 204 -17.50 -9.22 2.74
N ALA A 205 -18.78 -8.85 2.64
CA ALA A 205 -19.88 -9.65 3.19
C ALA A 205 -20.06 -10.98 2.43
N LEU A 206 -20.07 -10.94 1.09
CA LEU A 206 -20.20 -12.12 0.25
C LEU A 206 -19.05 -13.10 0.47
N ARG A 207 -17.80 -12.63 0.47
CA ARG A 207 -16.62 -13.45 0.71
C ARG A 207 -16.61 -14.09 2.10
N ARG A 208 -17.02 -13.35 3.15
CA ARG A 208 -17.20 -13.94 4.50
C ARG A 208 -18.26 -15.04 4.50
N SER A 209 -19.38 -14.82 3.84
CA SER A 209 -20.43 -15.85 3.67
C SER A 209 -19.91 -17.05 2.87
N ALA A 210 -19.08 -16.80 1.86
CA ALA A 210 -18.52 -17.82 0.99
C ALA A 210 -17.56 -18.76 1.72
N MET A 211 -16.84 -18.29 2.72
CA MET A 211 -15.93 -19.12 3.50
C MET A 211 -16.59 -19.86 4.67
N LYS A 212 -17.85 -19.54 4.99
CA LYS A 212 -18.53 -20.10 6.16
C LYS A 212 -19.10 -21.49 5.86
N ILE A 213 -18.42 -22.52 6.36
CA ILE A 213 -18.95 -23.89 6.41
C ILE A 213 -19.99 -23.97 7.53
N LEU A 214 -21.14 -24.59 7.25
CA LEU A 214 -22.19 -24.80 8.25
C LEU A 214 -21.68 -25.74 9.36
N SER A 215 -22.01 -25.46 10.64
CA SER A 215 -21.42 -26.18 11.77
C SER A 215 -21.64 -27.70 11.68
N GLN A 216 -22.83 -28.11 11.27
CA GLN A 216 -23.20 -29.53 11.11
C GLN A 216 -22.35 -30.28 10.07
N HIS A 217 -21.80 -29.58 9.06
CA HIS A 217 -20.95 -30.16 8.02
C HIS A 217 -19.45 -29.88 8.25
N TYR A 218 -19.09 -29.16 9.31
CA TYR A 218 -17.73 -28.67 9.51
C TYR A 218 -16.69 -29.79 9.57
N HIS A 219 -16.95 -30.84 10.37
CA HIS A 219 -16.01 -31.94 10.55
C HIS A 219 -15.87 -32.79 9.29
N GLU A 220 -16.99 -33.09 8.63
CA GLU A 220 -17.03 -33.88 7.41
C GLU A 220 -16.27 -33.18 6.28
N VAL A 221 -16.62 -31.93 5.97
CA VAL A 221 -15.97 -31.15 4.92
C VAL A 221 -14.48 -30.96 5.20
N ASN A 222 -14.09 -30.71 6.45
CA ASN A 222 -12.67 -30.55 6.77
C ASN A 222 -11.87 -31.85 6.70
N LYS A 223 -12.50 -33.01 6.94
CA LYS A 223 -11.85 -34.33 6.81
C LYS A 223 -11.42 -34.58 5.36
N ILE A 224 -12.27 -34.22 4.39
CA ILE A 224 -12.03 -34.46 2.95
C ILE A 224 -11.65 -33.19 2.17
N ARG A 225 -11.28 -32.10 2.86
CA ARG A 225 -11.04 -30.78 2.22
C ARG A 225 -10.02 -30.80 1.10
N ASN A 226 -9.00 -31.65 1.23
CA ASN A 226 -7.92 -31.74 0.25
C ASN A 226 -8.39 -32.51 -0.97
N GLU A 227 -9.13 -33.60 -0.76
CA GLU A 227 -9.78 -34.39 -1.82
C GLU A 227 -10.74 -33.51 -2.63
N ILE A 228 -11.62 -32.73 -1.99
CA ILE A 228 -12.53 -31.80 -2.67
C ILE A 228 -11.78 -30.86 -3.62
N VAL A 229 -10.64 -30.31 -3.17
CA VAL A 229 -9.86 -29.38 -3.99
C VAL A 229 -9.15 -30.13 -5.12
N MET A 230 -8.56 -31.29 -4.84
CA MET A 230 -7.88 -32.12 -5.85
C MET A 230 -8.84 -32.55 -6.97
N ASP A 231 -10.02 -33.07 -6.61
CA ASP A 231 -11.07 -33.45 -7.57
C ASP A 231 -11.51 -32.26 -8.41
N THR A 232 -11.58 -31.07 -7.80
CA THR A 232 -11.90 -29.82 -8.52
C THR A 232 -10.82 -29.46 -9.52
N GLU A 233 -9.55 -29.53 -9.13
CA GLU A 233 -8.42 -29.24 -10.02
C GLU A 233 -8.34 -30.21 -11.20
N ASP A 234 -8.60 -31.50 -10.97
CA ASP A 234 -8.56 -32.51 -12.01
C ASP A 234 -9.66 -32.30 -13.05
N GLU A 235 -10.88 -31.93 -12.63
CA GLU A 235 -11.96 -31.60 -13.56
C GLU A 235 -11.66 -30.30 -14.33
N LEU A 236 -11.06 -29.29 -13.69
CA LEU A 236 -10.64 -28.05 -14.38
C LEU A 236 -9.59 -28.33 -15.46
N LYS A 237 -8.58 -29.16 -15.14
CA LYS A 237 -7.54 -29.58 -16.10
C LYS A 237 -8.14 -30.36 -17.27
N LYS A 238 -9.04 -31.30 -16.99
CA LYS A 238 -9.75 -32.09 -18.01
C LYS A 238 -10.52 -31.21 -18.99
N ASN A 239 -11.09 -30.09 -18.53
CA ASN A 239 -11.82 -29.13 -19.35
C ASN A 239 -10.95 -28.00 -19.90
N ASN A 240 -9.61 -28.07 -19.78
CA ASN A 240 -8.66 -27.04 -20.22
C ASN A 240 -8.98 -25.64 -19.67
N ILE A 241 -9.48 -25.56 -18.43
CA ILE A 241 -9.74 -24.29 -17.76
C ILE A 241 -8.42 -23.75 -17.18
N VAL A 242 -8.08 -22.51 -17.51
CA VAL A 242 -6.96 -21.79 -16.90
C VAL A 242 -7.40 -21.25 -15.54
N TYR A 243 -6.69 -21.64 -14.48
CA TYR A 243 -7.01 -21.24 -13.12
C TYR A 243 -5.77 -20.91 -12.29
N GLU A 244 -6.00 -20.25 -11.16
CA GLU A 244 -5.03 -19.94 -10.11
C GLU A 244 -5.62 -20.35 -8.76
N ILE A 245 -4.78 -20.84 -7.85
CA ILE A 245 -5.17 -21.10 -6.46
C ILE A 245 -4.74 -19.92 -5.60
N ALA A 246 -5.71 -19.21 -5.05
CA ALA A 246 -5.48 -18.20 -4.01
C ALA A 246 -5.76 -18.75 -2.61
N TYR A 247 -5.13 -18.12 -1.63
CA TYR A 247 -5.22 -18.51 -0.23
C TYR A 247 -5.86 -17.41 0.62
N ASN A 248 -6.91 -17.77 1.35
CA ASN A 248 -7.46 -16.93 2.41
C ASN A 248 -7.38 -17.65 3.75
N GLY A 249 -6.30 -17.38 4.49
CA GLY A 249 -5.91 -18.21 5.63
C GLY A 249 -5.55 -19.60 5.15
N ASN A 250 -6.21 -20.62 5.70
CA ASN A 250 -6.01 -22.01 5.29
C ASN A 250 -6.96 -22.44 4.15
N THR A 251 -7.89 -21.59 3.72
CA THR A 251 -8.89 -21.93 2.70
C THR A 251 -8.32 -21.67 1.30
N LYS A 252 -8.39 -22.69 0.45
CA LYS A 252 -8.06 -22.58 -0.98
C LYS A 252 -9.28 -22.06 -1.74
N ILE A 253 -9.06 -21.04 -2.55
CA ILE A 253 -10.04 -20.43 -3.45
C ILE A 253 -9.48 -20.64 -4.86
N ILE A 254 -10.31 -21.13 -5.77
CA ILE A 254 -9.92 -21.29 -7.17
C ILE A 254 -10.40 -20.07 -7.93
N ILE A 255 -9.51 -19.46 -8.70
CA ILE A 255 -9.80 -18.23 -9.43
C ILE A 255 -9.56 -18.49 -10.91
N SER A 256 -10.51 -18.08 -11.75
CA SER A 256 -10.34 -18.07 -13.19
C SER A 256 -10.63 -16.67 -13.73
N GLU A 257 -9.76 -16.19 -14.62
CA GLU A 257 -10.01 -14.94 -15.33
C GLU A 257 -10.95 -15.16 -16.51
N THR A 258 -11.88 -14.25 -16.70
CA THR A 258 -12.79 -14.25 -17.85
C THR A 258 -12.83 -12.86 -18.48
N PRO A 259 -13.31 -12.73 -19.73
CA PRO A 259 -13.53 -11.41 -20.33
C PRO A 259 -14.50 -10.51 -19.55
N TYR A 260 -15.30 -11.11 -18.65
CA TYR A 260 -16.24 -10.39 -17.79
C TYR A 260 -15.73 -10.19 -16.36
N GLY A 261 -14.42 -10.39 -16.15
CA GLY A 261 -13.74 -10.26 -14.87
C GLY A 261 -13.48 -11.60 -14.18
N THR A 262 -12.92 -11.49 -12.99
CA THR A 262 -12.48 -12.62 -12.17
C THR A 262 -13.66 -13.41 -11.59
N VAL A 263 -13.61 -14.73 -11.70
CA VAL A 263 -14.59 -15.64 -11.08
C VAL A 263 -13.90 -16.52 -10.04
N ALA A 264 -14.30 -16.38 -8.77
CA ALA A 264 -13.79 -17.16 -7.66
C ALA A 264 -14.75 -18.32 -7.31
N PHE A 265 -14.19 -19.49 -7.11
CA PHE A 265 -14.87 -20.67 -6.61
C PHE A 265 -14.34 -21.03 -5.22
N TYR A 266 -15.27 -21.35 -4.33
CA TYR A 266 -15.04 -21.78 -2.96
C TYR A 266 -15.48 -23.25 -2.84
N PRO A 267 -14.60 -24.23 -3.12
CA PRO A 267 -14.99 -25.64 -3.26
C PRO A 267 -15.64 -26.20 -2.00
N LEU A 268 -15.12 -25.83 -0.83
CA LEU A 268 -15.58 -26.33 0.47
C LEU A 268 -17.02 -25.94 0.81
N THR A 269 -17.52 -24.86 0.22
CA THR A 269 -18.87 -24.32 0.48
C THR A 269 -19.74 -24.30 -0.77
N ARG A 270 -19.22 -24.79 -1.91
CA ARG A 270 -19.91 -24.84 -3.21
C ARG A 270 -20.50 -23.49 -3.60
N LYS A 271 -19.66 -22.45 -3.51
CA LYS A 271 -20.04 -21.07 -3.81
C LYS A 271 -19.17 -20.51 -4.92
N ILE A 272 -19.79 -19.84 -5.87
CA ILE A 272 -19.17 -19.20 -7.02
C ILE A 272 -19.47 -17.71 -6.95
N GLN A 273 -18.42 -16.91 -6.89
CA GLN A 273 -18.51 -15.45 -6.81
C GLN A 273 -17.94 -14.83 -8.09
N ARG A 274 -18.66 -13.84 -8.62
CA ARG A 274 -18.16 -12.94 -9.65
C ARG A 274 -18.61 -11.53 -9.33
N ASN A 275 -17.67 -10.61 -9.16
CA ASN A 275 -17.94 -9.26 -8.69
C ASN A 275 -18.74 -9.30 -7.37
N SER A 276 -19.83 -8.54 -7.30
CA SER A 276 -20.76 -8.46 -6.16
C SER A 276 -21.95 -9.43 -6.26
N TYR A 277 -21.77 -10.55 -6.96
CA TYR A 277 -22.78 -11.61 -7.13
C TYR A 277 -22.24 -12.95 -6.67
N MET A 278 -23.14 -13.75 -6.10
CA MET A 278 -22.84 -15.08 -5.57
C MET A 278 -23.88 -16.07 -6.10
N THR A 279 -23.43 -17.24 -6.49
CA THR A 279 -24.25 -18.36 -6.92
C THR A 279 -23.78 -19.62 -6.22
N GLU A 280 -24.70 -20.52 -5.90
CA GLU A 280 -24.35 -21.83 -5.37
C GLU A 280 -24.10 -22.81 -6.51
N GLY A 281 -23.07 -23.63 -6.36
CA GLY A 281 -22.72 -24.63 -7.35
C GLY A 281 -21.47 -25.41 -7.00
N ASP A 282 -21.43 -26.65 -7.45
CA ASP A 282 -20.25 -27.50 -7.35
C ASP A 282 -19.27 -27.23 -8.50
N THR A 283 -18.23 -28.07 -8.59
CA THR A 283 -17.21 -28.01 -9.63
C THR A 283 -17.80 -28.06 -11.04
N GLN A 284 -18.82 -28.89 -11.28
CA GLN A 284 -19.41 -29.02 -12.60
C GLN A 284 -20.16 -27.75 -13.00
N ILE A 285 -20.89 -27.15 -12.05
CA ILE A 285 -21.55 -25.85 -12.27
C ILE A 285 -20.51 -24.75 -12.51
N TYR A 286 -19.41 -24.74 -11.76
CA TYR A 286 -18.33 -23.76 -11.96
C TYR A 286 -17.72 -23.86 -13.37
N VAL A 287 -17.35 -25.05 -13.81
CA VAL A 287 -16.81 -25.30 -15.18
C VAL A 287 -17.83 -24.87 -16.24
N SER A 288 -19.08 -25.28 -16.09
CA SER A 288 -20.16 -24.94 -17.04
C SER A 288 -20.38 -23.43 -17.11
N TYR A 289 -20.30 -22.74 -15.97
CA TYR A 289 -20.45 -21.29 -15.88
C TYR A 289 -19.31 -20.56 -16.59
N LEU A 290 -18.06 -20.99 -16.41
CA LEU A 290 -16.90 -20.42 -17.10
C LEU A 290 -16.99 -20.60 -18.63
N ASN A 291 -17.33 -21.81 -19.07
CA ASN A 291 -17.53 -22.11 -20.48
C ASN A 291 -18.66 -21.28 -21.08
N TRP A 292 -19.77 -21.12 -20.35
CA TRP A 292 -20.86 -20.26 -20.75
C TRP A 292 -20.41 -18.80 -20.90
N LEU A 293 -19.67 -18.24 -19.94
CA LEU A 293 -19.14 -16.87 -20.02
C LEU A 293 -18.23 -16.69 -21.25
N ARG A 294 -17.35 -17.65 -21.51
CA ARG A 294 -16.47 -17.63 -22.68
C ARG A 294 -17.27 -17.64 -23.98
N LEU A 295 -18.25 -18.54 -24.11
CA LEU A 295 -19.12 -18.63 -25.28
C LEU A 295 -19.91 -17.33 -25.50
N GLN A 296 -20.47 -16.74 -24.43
CA GLN A 296 -21.16 -15.46 -24.52
C GLN A 296 -20.26 -14.33 -25.03
N TRP A 297 -18.98 -14.34 -24.66
CA TRP A 297 -18.01 -13.37 -25.16
C TRP A 297 -17.71 -13.57 -26.64
N GLU A 298 -17.39 -14.80 -27.04
CA GLU A 298 -17.03 -15.17 -28.41
C GLU A 298 -18.18 -14.87 -29.38
N ILE A 299 -19.43 -15.15 -28.99
CA ILE A 299 -20.63 -14.82 -29.79
C ILE A 299 -20.76 -13.30 -29.99
N ARG A 300 -20.49 -12.50 -28.95
CA ARG A 300 -20.61 -11.03 -29.02
C ARG A 300 -19.41 -10.36 -29.70
N ASN A 301 -18.25 -11.02 -29.69
CA ASN A 301 -16.99 -10.47 -30.18
C ASN A 301 -16.26 -11.50 -31.08
N PRO A 302 -16.85 -11.88 -32.23
CA PRO A 302 -16.38 -13.00 -33.04
C PRO A 302 -14.95 -12.83 -33.59
N PHE A 303 -14.42 -11.61 -33.58
CA PHE A 303 -13.09 -11.28 -34.10
C PHE A 303 -12.08 -10.86 -33.02
N ILE A 304 -12.43 -10.97 -31.74
CA ILE A 304 -11.55 -10.63 -30.61
C ILE A 304 -11.26 -11.91 -29.83
N ASN A 305 -10.00 -12.34 -29.83
CA ASN A 305 -9.58 -13.45 -28.99
C ASN A 305 -9.79 -13.10 -27.51
N CYS A 306 -10.51 -13.97 -26.78
CA CYS A 306 -10.96 -13.76 -25.42
C CYS A 306 -9.84 -13.78 -24.37
N ILE A 307 -8.65 -14.24 -24.74
CA ILE A 307 -7.49 -14.26 -23.87
C ILE A 307 -6.72 -12.97 -24.14
N ALA A 308 -6.82 -12.02 -23.20
CA ALA A 308 -5.86 -10.93 -23.13
C ALA A 308 -4.46 -11.58 -23.02
N VAL A 309 -3.67 -11.47 -24.09
CA VAL A 309 -2.26 -11.81 -24.04
C VAL A 309 -1.66 -10.90 -22.97
N LYS A 310 -1.13 -11.52 -21.91
CA LYS A 310 -0.44 -10.83 -20.81
C LYS A 310 0.69 -9.97 -21.34
#